data_AF-A0A437LWM7-F1
#
_entry.id   AF-A0A437LWM7-F1
#
_cell.length_a   1.000
_cell.length_b   1.000
_cell.length_c   1.000
_cell.angle_alpha   90.00
_cell.angle_beta   90.00
_cell.angle_gamma   90.00
#
_symmetry.space_group_name_H-M   'P 1'
#
loop_
_entity.id
_entity.type
_entity.pdbx_description
1 polymer ?
#
loop_
_entity_poly.entity_id
_entity_poly.type
_entity_poly.pdbx_seq_one_letter_code
_entity_poly.pdbx_strand_id
1 'polypeptide(L)'
;MNPAVVFGLVAAAYLAVVAYGVVGTRKRGLPPRLRLVSAAAQVVLPPALLFVILFATADAFAVGGWGILLVMLMIAGALLAICTDLVARRVL
;
A
#
# COMPACT_ATOMS: atom_id res chain seq x y z
N MET A 1 4.12 -13.07 -19.44
CA MET A 1 3.25 -11.90 -19.15
C MET A 1 4.09 -10.64 -19.14
N ASN A 2 3.56 -9.51 -19.63
CA ASN A 2 4.28 -8.24 -19.62
C ASN A 2 4.47 -7.76 -18.15
N PRO A 3 5.70 -7.45 -17.70
CA PRO A 3 5.96 -6.99 -16.32
C PRO A 3 5.13 -5.76 -15.93
N ALA A 4 4.82 -4.87 -16.87
CA ALA A 4 3.97 -3.71 -16.63
C ALA A 4 2.53 -4.11 -16.23
N VAL A 5 2.00 -5.18 -16.82
CA VAL A 5 0.65 -5.68 -16.52
C VAL A 5 0.61 -6.31 -15.13
N VAL A 6 1.63 -7.10 -14.78
CA VAL A 6 1.76 -7.68 -13.43
C VAL A 6 1.85 -6.58 -12.39
N PHE A 7 2.66 -5.56 -12.64
CA PHE A 7 2.79 -4.42 -11.74
C PHE A 7 1.46 -3.67 -11.58
N GLY A 8 0.75 -3.38 -12.68
CA GLY A 8 -0.53 -2.70 -12.62
C GLY A 8 -1.57 -3.47 -11.79
N LEU A 9 -1.61 -4.80 -11.93
CA LEU A 9 -2.51 -5.65 -11.14
C LEU A 9 -2.14 -5.65 -9.65
N VAL A 10 -0.86 -5.80 -9.33
CA VAL A 10 -0.38 -5.78 -7.94
C VAL A 10 -0.64 -4.43 -7.30
N ALA A 11 -0.37 -3.34 -8.03
CA ALA A 11 -0.60 -1.98 -7.55
C ALA A 11 -2.09 -1.72 -7.29
N ALA A 12 -2.98 -2.12 -8.22
CA ALA A 12 -4.41 -1.95 -8.05
C ALA A 12 -4.95 -2.75 -6.86
N ALA A 13 -4.53 -4.02 -6.72
CA ALA A 13 -4.92 -4.86 -5.59
C ALA A 13 -4.43 -4.26 -4.25
N TYR A 14 -3.18 -3.80 -4.21
CA TYR A 14 -2.61 -3.13 -3.05
C TYR A 14 -3.40 -1.88 -2.65
N LEU A 15 -3.71 -0.99 -3.59
CA LEU A 15 -4.46 0.23 -3.33
C LEU A 15 -5.88 -0.08 -2.82
N ALA A 16 -6.53 -1.11 -3.37
CA ALA A 16 -7.82 -1.57 -2.88
C ALA A 16 -7.73 -2.03 -1.41
N VAL A 17 -6.72 -2.86 -1.07
CA VAL A 17 -6.50 -3.32 0.31
C VAL A 17 -6.33 -2.15 1.29
N VAL A 18 -5.55 -1.13 0.91
CA VAL A 18 -5.36 0.08 1.73
C VAL A 18 -6.70 0.81 1.92
N ALA A 19 -7.45 1.06 0.85
CA ALA A 19 -8.73 1.78 0.95
C ALA A 19 -9.75 1.03 1.81
N TYR A 20 -9.95 -0.27 1.57
CA TYR A 20 -10.87 -1.10 2.35
C TYR A 20 -10.44 -1.21 3.81
N GLY A 21 -9.14 -1.33 4.06
CA GLY A 21 -8.59 -1.39 5.41
C GLY A 21 -8.86 -0.12 6.21
N VAL A 22 -8.58 1.05 5.63
CA VAL A 22 -8.85 2.35 6.25
C VAL A 22 -10.34 2.52 6.56
N VAL A 23 -11.23 2.23 5.60
CA VAL A 23 -12.69 2.30 5.82
C VAL A 23 -13.15 1.31 6.88
N GLY A 24 -12.65 0.07 6.84
CA GLY A 24 -13.01 -0.99 7.78
C GLY A 24 -12.63 -0.66 9.23
N THR A 25 -11.46 -0.06 9.44
CA THR A 25 -11.01 0.35 10.79
C THR A 25 -11.91 1.43 11.39
N ARG A 26 -12.46 2.32 10.54
CA ARG A 26 -13.43 3.34 10.95
C ARG A 26 -14.80 2.74 11.26
N LYS A 27 -15.31 1.82 10.42
CA LYS A 27 -16.57 1.12 10.66
C LYS A 27 -16.57 0.31 11.95
N ARG A 28 -15.41 -0.22 12.36
CA ARG A 28 -15.22 -0.93 13.63
C ARG A 28 -15.07 0.00 14.85
N GLY A 29 -15.13 1.33 14.67
CA GLY A 29 -15.02 2.29 15.76
C GLY A 29 -13.65 2.31 16.44
N LEU A 30 -12.58 1.90 15.75
CA LEU A 30 -11.25 1.85 16.35
C LEU A 30 -10.77 3.26 16.75
N PRO A 31 -10.04 3.38 17.87
CA PRO A 31 -9.49 4.67 18.30
C PRO A 31 -8.51 5.22 17.25
N PRO A 32 -8.34 6.56 17.18
CA PRO A 32 -7.53 7.20 16.13
C PRO A 32 -6.10 6.68 16.01
N ARG A 33 -5.47 6.35 17.15
CA ARG A 33 -4.11 5.79 17.19
C ARG A 33 -4.02 4.43 16.50
N LEU A 34 -4.97 3.53 16.77
CA LEU A 34 -4.99 2.19 16.14
C LEU A 34 -5.29 2.27 14.65
N ARG A 35 -6.12 3.22 14.23
CA ARG A 35 -6.41 3.47 12.80
C ARG A 35 -5.15 3.89 12.05
N LEU A 36 -4.40 4.86 12.58
CA LEU A 36 -3.12 5.29 12.01
C LEU A 36 -2.11 4.14 11.91
N VAL A 37 -1.96 3.34 12.97
CA VAL A 37 -1.04 2.19 12.97
C VAL A 37 -1.46 1.15 11.93
N SER A 38 -2.76 0.84 11.84
CA SER A 38 -3.26 -0.13 10.84
C SER A 38 -3.09 0.36 9.40
N ALA A 39 -3.31 1.65 9.14
CA ALA A 39 -3.12 2.25 7.83
C ALA A 39 -1.64 2.26 7.45
N ALA A 40 -0.76 2.66 8.39
CA ALA A 40 0.68 2.62 8.18
C ALA A 40 1.17 1.18 7.90
N ALA A 41 0.69 0.20 8.66
CA ALA A 41 1.01 -1.21 8.41
C ALA A 41 0.55 -1.65 7.02
N GLN A 42 -0.67 -1.32 6.59
CA GLN A 42 -1.19 -1.68 5.26
C GLN A 42 -0.43 -1.02 4.11
N VAL A 43 0.08 0.19 4.32
CA VAL A 43 0.87 0.92 3.32
C VAL A 43 2.30 0.37 3.24
N VAL A 44 2.91 0.01 4.39
CA VAL A 44 4.34 -0.34 4.44
C VAL A 44 4.56 -1.84 4.26
N LEU A 45 3.76 -2.72 4.87
CA LEU A 45 4.03 -4.16 4.86
C LEU A 45 4.07 -4.75 3.44
N PRO A 46 3.07 -4.52 2.56
CA PRO A 46 3.06 -5.15 1.25
C PRO A 46 4.28 -4.77 0.38
N PRO A 47 4.62 -3.47 0.19
CA PRO A 47 5.80 -3.11 -0.57
C PRO A 47 7.11 -3.50 0.12
N ALA A 48 7.19 -3.51 1.45
CA ALA A 48 8.36 -4.03 2.16
C ALA A 48 8.58 -5.53 1.91
N LEU A 49 7.51 -6.34 1.95
CA LEU A 49 7.56 -7.76 1.60
C LEU A 49 8.02 -7.99 0.17
N LEU A 50 7.44 -7.23 -0.78
CA LEU A 50 7.85 -7.30 -2.18
C LEU A 50 9.31 -6.91 -2.37
N PHE A 51 9.79 -5.89 -1.65
CA PHE A 51 11.19 -5.49 -1.69
C PHE A 51 12.12 -6.58 -1.15
N VAL A 52 11.76 -7.25 -0.05
CA VAL A 52 12.55 -8.36 0.51
C VAL A 52 12.62 -9.54 -0.47
N ILE A 53 11.50 -9.89 -1.11
CA ILE A 53 11.46 -10.95 -2.14
C ILE A 53 12.34 -10.56 -3.32
N LEU A 54 12.27 -9.31 -3.76
CA LEU A 54 13.06 -8.79 -4.86
C LEU A 54 14.56 -8.74 -4.50
N PHE A 55 14.91 -8.47 -3.25
CA PHE A 55 16.29 -8.51 -2.78
C PHE A 55 16.84 -9.95 -2.77
N ALA A 56 15.99 -10.93 -2.47
CA ALA A 56 16.37 -12.35 -2.47
C ALA A 56 16.73 -12.89 -3.87
N THR A 57 16.36 -12.21 -4.96
CA THR A 57 16.74 -12.62 -6.32
C THR A 57 18.18 -12.25 -6.69
N ALA A 58 18.86 -11.44 -5.88
CA ALA A 58 20.23 -10.97 -6.08
C ALA A 58 20.50 -10.24 -7.42
N ASP A 59 19.45 -9.83 -8.14
CA ASP A 59 19.56 -9.13 -9.42
C ASP A 59 19.56 -7.61 -9.18
N ALA A 60 20.74 -6.99 -9.28
CA ALA A 60 20.94 -5.56 -9.06
C ALA A 60 20.13 -4.67 -10.03
N PHE A 61 19.89 -5.14 -11.26
CA PHE A 61 19.14 -4.38 -12.25
C PHE A 61 17.64 -4.40 -11.93
N ALA A 62 17.14 -5.55 -11.49
CA ALA A 62 15.78 -5.68 -10.99
C ALA A 62 15.58 -4.84 -9.71
N VAL A 63 16.53 -4.86 -8.77
CA VAL A 63 16.46 -4.07 -7.53
C VAL A 63 16.38 -2.56 -7.80
N GLY A 64 17.20 -2.04 -8.73
CA GLY A 64 17.16 -0.62 -9.10
C GLY A 64 15.84 -0.21 -9.74
N GLY A 65 15.37 -0.96 -10.74
CA GLY A 65 14.14 -0.61 -11.48
C GLY A 65 12.87 -0.77 -10.64
N TRP A 66 12.72 -1.90 -9.96
CA TRP A 66 11.52 -2.21 -9.18
C TRP A 66 11.51 -1.53 -7.81
N GLY A 67 12.67 -1.23 -7.23
CA GLY A 67 12.77 -0.50 -5.97
C GLY A 67 12.12 0.88 -6.03
N ILE A 68 12.37 1.64 -7.11
CA ILE A 68 11.76 2.96 -7.32
C ILE A 68 10.24 2.85 -7.42
N LEU A 69 9.73 1.82 -8.12
CA LEU A 69 8.30 1.59 -8.26
C LEU A 69 7.62 1.24 -6.92
N LEU A 70 8.28 0.45 -6.08
CA LEU A 70 7.78 0.11 -4.73
C LEU A 70 7.71 1.34 -3.82
N VAL A 71 8.70 2.25 -3.92
CA VAL A 71 8.66 3.53 -3.19
C VAL A 71 7.49 4.39 -3.65
N MET A 72 7.27 4.51 -4.96
CA MET A 72 6.12 5.26 -5.47
C MET A 72 4.79 4.62 -5.07
N LEU A 73 4.75 3.29 -4.99
CA LEU A 73 3.57 2.57 -4.50
C LEU A 73 3.28 2.87 -3.03
N MET A 74 4.31 2.95 -2.18
CA MET A 74 4.15 3.41 -0.79
C MET A 74 3.59 4.82 -0.70
N ILE A 75 4.14 5.76 -1.50
CA ILE A 75 3.67 7.15 -1.52
C ILE A 75 2.20 7.21 -1.97
N ALA A 76 1.86 6.50 -3.05
CA ALA A 76 0.49 6.42 -3.54
C ALA A 76 -0.47 5.82 -2.51
N GLY A 77 -0.06 4.76 -1.82
CA GLY A 77 -0.84 4.14 -0.75
C GLY A 77 -1.04 5.08 0.45
N ALA A 78 -0.01 5.83 0.85
CA ALA A 78 -0.10 6.80 1.94
C ALA A 78 -1.08 7.93 1.60
N LEU A 79 -0.97 8.51 0.39
CA LEU A 79 -1.89 9.53 -0.08
C LEU A 79 -3.33 9.00 -0.16
N LEU A 80 -3.52 7.79 -0.69
CA LEU A 80 -4.83 7.14 -0.75
C LEU A 80 -5.41 6.91 0.65
N ALA A 81 -4.61 6.46 1.61
CA ALA A 81 -5.06 6.26 2.98
C ALA A 81 -5.53 7.57 3.62
N ILE A 82 -4.79 8.66 3.42
CA ILE A 82 -5.16 10.00 3.92
C ILE A 82 -6.47 10.47 3.29
N CYS A 83 -6.56 10.41 1.96
CA CYS A 83 -7.77 10.81 1.22
C CYS A 83 -8.98 9.96 1.65
N THR A 84 -8.78 8.66 1.82
CA THR A 84 -9.83 7.73 2.24
C THR A 84 -10.28 8.05 3.67
N ASP A 85 -9.37 8.35 4.60
CA ASP A 85 -9.74 8.75 5.96
C ASP A 85 -10.54 10.05 5.98
N LEU A 86 -10.14 11.05 5.18
CA LEU A 86 -10.82 12.34 5.06
C LEU A 86 -12.23 12.20 4.48
N VAL A 87 -12.38 11.42 3.42
CA VAL A 87 -13.69 11.16 2.79
C VAL A 87 -14.55 10.31 3.71
N ALA A 88 -14.01 9.22 4.25
CA ALA A 88 -14.72 8.35 5.18
C ALA A 88 -15.21 9.12 6.41
N ARG A 89 -14.50 10.16 6.85
CA ARG A 89 -14.95 11.07 7.92
C ARG A 89 -16.24 11.81 7.66
N ARG A 90 -16.54 12.11 6.40
CA ARG A 90 -17.72 12.88 6.00
C ARG A 90 -18.91 12.00 5.64
N VAL A 91 -18.65 10.76 5.24
CA VAL A 91 -19.67 9.87 4.65
C VAL A 91 -20.15 8.80 5.63
N LEU A 92 -19.34 8.46 6.64
CA LEU A 92 -19.67 7.51 7.73
C LEU A 92 -19.83 8.23 9.06
#